data_AF-A0A162UWU5-F1
#
_entry.id   AF-A0A162UWU5-F1
#
_cell.length_a   1.000
_cell.length_b   1.000
_cell.length_c   1.000
_cell.angle_alpha   90.00
_cell.angle_beta   90.00
_cell.angle_gamma   90.00
#
_symmetry.space_group_name_H-M   'P 1'
#
loop_
_entity.id
_entity.type
_entity.pdbx_description
1 polymer ?
#
loop_
_entity_poly.entity_id
_entity_poly.type
_entity_poly.pdbx_seq_one_letter_code
_entity_poly.pdbx_strand_id
1 'polypeptide(L)'
;MQTLALQVVLLLVTIVVVVYPLRLQKAKPSSRESSSWIKTASVKLQEIEDEYRALLRMTETLSEEVSRLAEQYHALSTDQIAFADVQSRLLELEQMQVIREPAIKVKSAKERTGIPDFLPTRYKKLARRLVAGEDVRDLASEFQMSIGEIELVRSMVQIPDSDQVKAPF
;
A
#
# COMPACT_ATOMS: atom_id res chain seq x y z
N MET A 1 38.61 -10.02 -20.47
CA MET A 1 38.48 -9.54 -19.07
C MET A 1 38.87 -10.61 -18.05
N GLN A 2 38.34 -11.85 -18.12
CA GLN A 2 38.64 -12.90 -17.14
C GLN A 2 40.11 -13.41 -17.15
N THR A 3 40.77 -13.44 -18.31
CA THR A 3 42.18 -13.90 -18.43
C THR A 3 43.18 -12.94 -17.79
N LEU A 4 42.92 -11.63 -17.86
CA LEU A 4 43.75 -10.61 -17.23
C LEU A 4 43.67 -10.66 -15.71
N ALA A 5 42.47 -10.87 -15.15
CA ALA A 5 42.29 -11.03 -13.71
C ALA A 5 43.07 -12.24 -13.17
N LEU A 6 43.06 -13.36 -13.91
CA LEU A 6 43.77 -14.58 -13.53
C LEU A 6 45.30 -14.38 -13.57
N GLN A 7 45.82 -13.69 -14.58
CA GLN A 7 47.24 -13.35 -14.66
C GLN A 7 47.70 -12.42 -13.52
N VAL A 8 46.89 -11.43 -13.14
CA VAL A 8 47.21 -10.51 -12.04
C VAL A 8 47.25 -11.26 -10.70
N VAL A 9 46.30 -12.16 -10.46
CA VAL A 9 46.29 -12.99 -9.24
C VAL A 9 47.51 -13.90 -9.20
N LEU A 10 47.88 -14.53 -10.31
CA LEU A 10 49.05 -15.42 -10.38
C LEU A 10 50.35 -14.65 -10.11
N LEU A 11 50.47 -13.42 -10.61
CA LEU A 11 51.62 -12.55 -10.39
C LEU A 11 51.71 -12.12 -8.92
N LEU A 12 50.58 -11.75 -8.29
CA LEU A 12 50.52 -11.42 -6.88
C LEU A 12 50.91 -12.61 -5.98
N VAL A 13 50.39 -13.80 -6.28
CA VAL A 13 50.75 -15.04 -5.55
C VAL A 13 52.24 -15.32 -5.67
N THR A 14 52.83 -15.14 -6.86
CA THR A 14 54.27 -15.39 -7.07
C THR A 14 55.13 -14.41 -6.27
N ILE A 15 54.74 -13.13 -6.20
CA ILE A 15 55.45 -12.12 -5.41
C ILE A 15 55.38 -12.43 -3.91
N VAL A 16 54.19 -12.78 -3.40
CA VAL A 16 53.99 -13.04 -1.97
C VAL A 16 54.63 -14.36 -1.53
N VAL A 17 54.50 -15.43 -2.33
CA VAL A 17 54.95 -16.77 -1.94
C VAL A 17 56.44 -16.99 -2.22
N VAL A 18 56.98 -16.43 -3.31
CA VAL A 18 58.36 -16.72 -3.73
C VAL A 18 59.31 -15.58 -3.39
N VAL A 19 58.95 -14.35 -3.75
CA VAL A 19 59.87 -13.20 -3.64
C VAL A 19 60.01 -12.71 -2.20
N TYR A 20 58.91 -12.69 -1.44
CA TYR A 20 58.89 -12.23 -0.05
C TYR A 20 59.79 -13.07 0.89
N PRO A 21 59.72 -14.42 0.93
CA PRO A 21 60.61 -15.20 1.79
C PRO A 21 62.08 -15.16 1.35
N LEU A 22 62.36 -15.05 0.05
CA LEU A 22 63.73 -14.93 -0.47
C LEU A 22 64.42 -13.62 -0.04
N ARG A 23 63.67 -12.52 0.12
CA ARG A 23 64.23 -11.28 0.67
C ARG A 23 64.46 -11.35 2.18
N LEU A 24 63.59 -12.03 2.92
CA LEU A 24 63.74 -12.23 4.37
C LEU A 24 64.96 -13.10 4.72
N GLN A 25 65.33 -14.06 3.87
CA GLN A 25 66.50 -14.92 4.12
C GLN A 25 67.85 -14.19 4.03
N LYS A 26 67.94 -13.08 3.27
CA LYS A 26 69.17 -12.30 3.13
C LYS A 26 69.43 -11.32 4.29
N ALA A 27 68.48 -11.17 5.21
CA ALA A 27 68.51 -10.17 6.27
C ALA A 27 68.68 -10.78 7.68
N LYS A 28 69.43 -11.90 7.82
CA LYS A 28 69.80 -12.41 9.16
C LYS A 28 70.96 -11.57 9.72
N PRO A 29 70.78 -10.83 10.83
CA PRO A 29 71.87 -10.08 11.43
C PRO A 29 72.71 -10.99 12.34
N SER A 30 73.98 -10.61 12.52
CA SER A 30 74.92 -11.33 13.39
C SER A 30 74.43 -11.33 14.86
N SER A 31 74.78 -12.36 15.63
CA SER A 31 74.04 -12.81 16.82
C SER A 31 73.83 -11.79 17.96
N ARG A 32 74.53 -10.65 17.97
CA ARG A 32 74.40 -9.60 19.00
C ARG A 32 73.39 -8.51 18.67
N GLU A 33 73.36 -8.07 17.42
CA GLU A 33 72.21 -7.33 16.87
C GLU A 33 70.98 -8.23 16.84
N SER A 34 71.20 -9.55 16.87
CA SER A 34 70.12 -10.50 16.79
C SER A 34 69.09 -10.36 17.92
N SER A 35 69.59 -10.10 19.12
CA SER A 35 68.76 -9.99 20.32
C SER A 35 67.94 -8.70 20.36
N SER A 36 68.44 -7.59 19.78
CA SER A 36 67.71 -6.32 19.77
C SER A 36 66.59 -6.30 18.73
N TRP A 37 66.81 -6.85 17.53
CA TRP A 37 65.72 -6.92 16.54
C TRP A 37 64.63 -7.91 16.96
N ILE A 38 64.96 -9.01 17.63
CA ILE A 38 63.97 -9.96 18.14
C ILE A 38 63.06 -9.28 19.16
N LYS A 39 63.63 -8.52 20.11
CA LYS A 39 62.84 -7.78 21.11
C LYS A 39 61.93 -6.74 20.44
N THR A 40 62.45 -5.96 19.50
CA THR A 40 61.65 -4.97 18.76
C THR A 40 60.55 -5.63 17.92
N ALA A 41 60.84 -6.77 17.29
CA ALA A 41 59.86 -7.53 16.52
C ALA A 41 58.76 -8.13 17.41
N SER A 42 59.11 -8.63 18.60
CA SER A 42 58.14 -9.14 19.58
C SER A 42 57.21 -8.03 20.09
N VAL A 43 57.74 -6.84 20.40
CA VAL A 43 56.90 -5.70 20.82
C VAL A 43 55.92 -5.31 19.70
N LYS A 44 56.39 -5.21 18.45
CA LYS A 44 55.52 -4.90 17.31
C LYS A 44 54.47 -5.98 17.04
N LEU A 45 54.84 -7.26 17.19
CA LEU A 45 53.88 -8.36 17.09
C LEU A 45 52.79 -8.25 18.14
N GLN A 46 53.16 -7.89 19.37
CA GLN A 46 52.20 -7.72 20.44
C GLN A 46 51.30 -6.49 20.23
N GLU A 47 51.83 -5.38 19.73
CA GLU A 47 51.02 -4.22 19.31
C GLU A 47 50.00 -4.61 18.23
N ILE A 48 50.42 -5.37 17.21
CA ILE A 48 49.53 -5.85 16.15
C ILE A 48 48.46 -6.82 16.70
N GLU A 49 48.81 -7.70 17.64
CA GLU A 49 47.85 -8.59 18.29
C GLU A 49 46.82 -7.82 19.12
N ASP A 50 47.25 -6.78 19.83
CA ASP A 50 46.35 -5.93 20.61
C ASP A 50 45.43 -5.09 19.72
N GLU A 51 45.96 -4.52 18.62
CA GLU A 51 45.17 -3.85 17.59
C GLU A 51 44.16 -4.79 16.94
N TYR A 52 44.57 -6.01 16.60
CA TYR A 52 43.69 -7.02 16.03
C TYR A 52 42.56 -7.38 16.98
N ARG A 53 42.84 -7.57 18.28
CA ARG A 53 41.82 -7.83 19.30
C ARG A 53 40.87 -6.64 19.48
N ALA A 54 41.38 -5.42 19.42
CA ALA A 54 40.55 -4.22 19.47
C ALA A 54 39.63 -4.13 18.25
N LEU A 55 40.15 -4.41 17.06
CA LEU A 55 39.36 -4.44 15.82
C LEU A 55 38.28 -5.53 15.89
N LEU A 56 38.61 -6.71 16.41
CA LEU A 56 37.67 -7.83 16.55
C LEU A 56 36.47 -7.45 17.43
N ARG A 57 36.74 -6.85 18.59
CA ARG A 57 35.69 -6.34 19.49
C ARG A 57 34.83 -5.28 18.79
N MET A 58 35.45 -4.37 18.04
CA MET A 58 34.72 -3.33 17.32
C MET A 58 33.82 -3.93 16.23
N THR A 59 34.27 -4.97 15.54
CA THR A 59 33.45 -5.68 14.55
C THR A 59 32.30 -6.45 15.18
N GLU A 60 32.50 -7.04 16.36
CA GLU A 60 31.42 -7.70 17.12
C GLU A 60 30.35 -6.67 17.52
N THR A 61 30.75 -5.52 18.08
CA THR A 61 29.79 -4.46 18.44
C THR A 61 29.04 -3.93 17.22
N LEU A 62 29.73 -3.74 16.09
CA LEU A 62 29.08 -3.28 14.86
C LEU A 62 28.09 -4.31 14.33
N SER A 63 28.42 -5.60 14.44
CA SER A 63 27.53 -6.70 14.06
C SER A 63 26.25 -6.68 14.91
N GLU A 64 26.36 -6.49 16.22
CA GLU A 64 25.22 -6.40 17.12
C GLU A 64 24.33 -5.19 16.79
N GLU A 65 24.93 -4.04 16.51
CA GLU A 65 24.20 -2.84 16.10
C GLU A 65 23.46 -3.04 14.77
N VAL A 66 24.09 -3.69 13.78
CA VAL A 66 23.45 -4.01 12.50
C VAL A 66 22.28 -4.96 12.69
N SER A 67 22.43 -6.01 13.51
CA SER A 67 21.32 -6.92 13.84
C SER A 67 20.16 -6.19 14.50
N ARG A 68 20.44 -5.32 15.48
CA ARG A 68 19.41 -4.51 16.15
C ARG A 68 18.70 -3.57 15.17
N LEU A 69 19.45 -2.94 14.26
CA LEU A 69 18.87 -2.05 13.26
C LEU A 69 17.99 -2.82 12.26
N ALA A 70 18.40 -4.03 11.88
CA ALA A 70 17.60 -4.90 11.01
C ALA A 70 16.26 -5.29 11.67
N GLU A 71 16.27 -5.63 12.97
CA GLU A 71 15.04 -5.90 13.72
C GLU A 71 14.12 -4.68 13.78
N GLN A 72 14.67 -3.50 14.04
CA GLN A 72 13.90 -2.24 14.03
C GLN A 72 13.31 -1.93 12.65
N TYR A 73 14.07 -2.16 11.59
CA TYR A 73 13.59 -1.99 10.23
C TYR A 73 12.44 -2.94 9.90
N HIS A 74 12.54 -4.20 10.32
CA HIS A 74 11.45 -5.17 10.16
C HIS A 74 10.18 -4.74 10.89
N ALA A 75 10.30 -4.26 12.13
CA ALA A 75 9.16 -3.74 12.89
C ALA A 75 8.51 -2.52 12.21
N LEU A 76 9.33 -1.59 11.71
CA LEU A 76 8.82 -0.44 10.96
C LEU A 76 8.13 -0.85 9.66
N SER A 77 8.67 -1.85 8.96
CA SER A 77 8.06 -2.39 7.74
C SER A 77 6.70 -3.02 8.02
N THR A 78 6.53 -3.74 9.13
CA THR A 78 5.22 -4.28 9.53
C THR A 78 4.22 -3.17 9.84
N ASP A 79 4.66 -2.10 10.50
CA ASP A 79 3.80 -0.95 10.80
C ASP A 79 3.37 -0.20 9.54
N GLN A 80 4.26 -0.07 8.54
CA GLN A 80 3.91 0.53 7.24
C GLN A 80 2.85 -0.28 6.51
N ILE A 81 2.94 -1.61 6.54
CA ILE A 81 1.93 -2.49 5.93
C ILE A 81 0.58 -2.31 6.64
N ALA A 82 0.57 -2.28 7.98
CA ALA A 82 -0.64 -2.04 8.75
C ALA A 82 -1.25 -0.66 8.45
N PHE A 83 -0.43 0.38 8.30
CA PHE A 83 -0.89 1.72 7.94
C PHE A 83 -1.49 1.77 6.53
N ALA A 84 -0.87 1.08 5.57
CA ALA A 84 -1.42 0.95 4.22
C ALA A 84 -2.79 0.25 4.20
N ASP A 85 -2.98 -0.79 5.02
CA ASP A 85 -4.28 -1.48 5.16
C ASP A 85 -5.35 -0.59 5.83
N VAL A 86 -4.95 0.28 6.78
CA VAL A 86 -5.89 1.26 7.35
C VAL A 86 -6.28 2.31 6.31
N GLN A 87 -5.34 2.78 5.50
CA GLN A 87 -5.64 3.73 4.42
C GLN A 87 -6.59 3.15 3.36
N SER A 88 -6.38 1.90 2.94
CA SER A 88 -7.26 1.26 1.96
C SER A 88 -8.68 1.13 2.50
N ARG A 89 -8.84 0.69 3.76
CA ARG A 89 -10.16 0.59 4.42
C ARG A 89 -10.84 1.95 4.59
N LEU A 90 -10.09 3.00 4.92
CA LEU A 90 -10.64 4.36 5.00
C LEU A 90 -11.17 4.82 3.64
N LEU A 91 -10.41 4.56 2.57
CA LEU A 91 -10.81 4.91 1.21
C LEU A 91 -12.05 4.13 0.73
N GLU A 92 -12.16 2.85 1.09
CA GLU A 92 -13.36 2.05 0.86
C GLU A 92 -14.58 2.61 1.62
N LEU A 93 -14.40 3.00 2.88
CA LEU A 93 -15.47 3.60 3.68
C LEU A 93 -15.92 4.96 3.13
N GLU A 94 -14.99 5.81 2.69
CA GLU A 94 -15.31 7.07 2.00
C GLU A 94 -16.13 6.82 0.73
N GLN A 95 -15.71 5.86 -0.11
CA GLN A 95 -16.47 5.50 -1.31
C GLN A 95 -17.87 4.98 -0.96
N MET A 96 -18.02 4.14 0.07
CA MET A 96 -19.33 3.66 0.52
C MET A 96 -20.23 4.79 1.05
N GLN A 97 -19.68 5.80 1.75
CA GLN A 97 -20.44 6.96 2.19
C GLN A 97 -20.89 7.82 1.00
N VAL A 98 -19.99 8.06 0.03
CA VAL A 98 -20.32 8.78 -1.21
C VAL A 98 -21.38 8.04 -2.04
N ILE A 99 -21.50 6.72 -1.95
CA ILE A 99 -22.57 5.95 -2.60
C ILE A 99 -23.88 5.99 -1.77
N ARG A 100 -23.81 6.06 -0.43
CA ARG A 100 -25.00 6.11 0.42
C ARG A 100 -25.73 7.46 0.40
N GLU A 101 -25.01 8.59 0.39
CA GLU A 101 -25.63 9.91 0.34
C GLU A 101 -26.54 10.17 -0.88
N PRO A 102 -26.18 9.81 -2.12
CA PRO A 102 -27.06 9.95 -3.27
C PRO A 102 -28.24 8.97 -3.21
N ALA A 103 -28.04 7.75 -2.70
CA ALA A 103 -29.13 6.77 -2.57
C ALA A 103 -30.22 7.20 -1.57
N ILE A 104 -29.85 7.86 -0.47
CA ILE A 104 -30.80 8.38 0.52
C ILE A 104 -31.57 9.58 -0.04
N LYS A 105 -30.92 10.47 -0.80
CA LYS A 105 -31.60 11.58 -1.48
C LYS A 105 -32.60 11.08 -2.54
N VAL A 106 -32.23 10.06 -3.32
CA VAL A 106 -33.11 9.45 -4.34
C VAL A 106 -34.31 8.74 -3.71
N LYS A 107 -34.14 8.04 -2.58
CA LYS A 107 -35.29 7.42 -1.86
C LYS A 107 -36.23 8.48 -1.25
N SER A 108 -35.71 9.53 -0.64
CA SER A 108 -36.56 10.57 -0.01
C SER A 108 -37.35 11.43 -1.02
N ALA A 109 -36.85 11.57 -2.26
CA ALA A 109 -37.57 12.25 -3.33
C ALA A 109 -38.69 11.37 -3.93
N LYS A 110 -38.47 10.04 -3.96
CA LYS A 110 -39.44 9.04 -4.44
C LYS A 110 -40.67 8.94 -3.53
N GLU A 111 -40.51 9.15 -2.23
CA GLU A 111 -41.60 9.04 -1.22
C GLU A 111 -42.41 10.33 -1.02
N ARG A 112 -41.92 11.50 -1.44
CA ARG A 112 -42.59 12.78 -1.10
C ARG A 112 -43.72 13.22 -2.04
N THR A 113 -43.89 12.60 -3.20
CA THR A 113 -44.92 13.06 -4.16
C THR A 113 -45.77 11.96 -4.80
N GLY A 114 -45.41 10.68 -4.68
CA GLY A 114 -46.13 9.57 -5.31
C GLY A 114 -46.18 9.64 -6.85
N ILE A 115 -45.44 10.57 -7.48
CA ILE A 115 -45.48 10.80 -8.92
C ILE A 115 -44.23 10.22 -9.56
N PRO A 116 -44.36 9.29 -10.53
CA PRO A 116 -43.21 8.71 -11.18
C PRO A 116 -42.40 9.72 -12.01
N ASP A 117 -41.07 9.64 -11.89
CA ASP A 117 -40.16 10.57 -12.60
C ASP A 117 -40.11 10.38 -14.12
N PHE A 118 -40.52 9.20 -14.60
CA PHE A 118 -40.59 8.89 -16.03
C PHE A 118 -41.76 9.59 -16.74
N LEU A 119 -42.70 10.21 -16.01
CA LEU A 119 -43.80 10.94 -16.61
C LEU A 119 -43.29 12.24 -17.24
N PRO A 120 -43.58 12.51 -18.52
CA PRO A 120 -43.33 13.82 -19.13
C PRO A 120 -43.99 14.95 -18.33
N THR A 121 -43.41 16.16 -18.38
CA THR A 121 -43.85 17.33 -17.59
C THR A 121 -45.35 17.62 -17.68
N ARG A 122 -45.96 17.41 -18.86
CA ARG A 122 -47.41 17.56 -19.08
C ARG A 122 -48.22 16.61 -18.18
N TYR A 123 -47.78 15.37 -18.02
CA TYR A 123 -48.44 14.36 -17.19
C TYR A 123 -48.10 14.49 -15.70
N LYS A 124 -46.98 15.12 -15.32
CA LYS A 124 -46.68 15.44 -13.91
C LYS A 124 -47.67 16.44 -13.30
N LYS A 125 -48.25 17.34 -14.11
CA LYS A 125 -49.31 18.27 -13.64
C LYS A 125 -50.64 17.52 -13.47
N LEU A 126 -50.98 16.66 -14.43
CA LEU A 126 -52.17 15.80 -14.37
C LEU A 126 -52.12 14.85 -13.17
N ALA A 127 -50.99 14.17 -12.96
CA ALA A 127 -50.77 13.23 -11.86
C ALA A 127 -50.97 13.89 -10.48
N ARG A 128 -50.48 15.13 -10.28
CA ARG A 128 -50.71 15.88 -9.03
C ARG A 128 -52.18 16.12 -8.73
N ARG A 129 -52.97 16.44 -9.76
CA ARG A 129 -54.39 16.76 -9.62
C ARG A 129 -55.25 15.52 -9.45
N LEU A 130 -54.86 14.42 -10.09
CA LEU A 130 -55.44 13.10 -9.82
C LEU A 130 -55.19 12.64 -8.38
N VAL A 131 -53.99 12.88 -7.83
CA VAL A 131 -53.68 12.61 -6.41
C VAL A 131 -54.48 13.52 -5.48
N ALA A 132 -54.75 14.76 -5.90
CA ALA A 132 -55.59 15.70 -5.16
C ALA A 132 -57.10 15.36 -5.19
N GLY A 133 -57.50 14.31 -5.93
CA GLY A 133 -58.89 13.83 -5.97
C GLY A 133 -59.79 14.57 -6.95
N GLU A 134 -59.23 15.28 -7.94
CA GLU A 134 -60.04 15.96 -8.96
C GLU A 134 -60.71 14.99 -9.94
N ASP A 135 -61.89 15.38 -10.42
CA ASP A 135 -62.71 14.54 -11.30
C ASP A 135 -62.07 14.33 -12.68
N VAL A 136 -62.05 13.07 -13.11
CA VAL A 136 -61.43 12.63 -14.37
C VAL A 136 -62.04 13.33 -15.58
N ARG A 137 -63.34 13.65 -15.52
CA ARG A 137 -64.07 14.31 -16.62
C ARG A 137 -63.65 15.78 -16.80
N ASP A 138 -63.40 16.48 -15.71
CA ASP A 138 -62.96 17.88 -15.74
C ASP A 138 -61.52 17.97 -16.23
N LEU A 139 -60.66 17.04 -15.76
CA LEU A 139 -59.30 16.91 -16.22
C LEU A 139 -59.21 16.52 -17.71
N ALA A 140 -60.14 15.70 -18.21
CA ALA A 140 -60.19 15.29 -19.63
C ALA A 140 -60.42 16.50 -20.55
N SER A 141 -61.33 17.39 -20.14
CA SER A 141 -61.58 18.64 -20.86
C SER A 141 -60.37 19.58 -20.81
N GLU A 142 -59.77 19.79 -19.64
CA GLU A 142 -58.69 20.76 -19.46
C GLU A 142 -57.37 20.31 -20.11
N PHE A 143 -57.04 19.03 -20.02
CA PHE A 143 -55.82 18.49 -20.63
C PHE A 143 -56.02 18.11 -22.10
N GLN A 144 -57.23 18.26 -22.66
CA GLN A 144 -57.59 17.81 -24.03
C GLN A 144 -57.19 16.36 -24.25
N MET A 145 -57.56 15.50 -23.30
CA MET A 145 -57.25 14.07 -23.29
C MET A 145 -58.54 13.26 -23.21
N SER A 146 -58.52 12.06 -23.75
CA SER A 146 -59.59 11.11 -23.53
C SER A 146 -59.62 10.65 -22.07
N ILE A 147 -60.80 10.26 -21.58
CA ILE A 147 -60.98 9.69 -20.24
C ILE A 147 -60.04 8.49 -20.03
N GLY A 148 -59.88 7.64 -21.05
CA GLY A 148 -59.00 6.47 -20.99
C GLY A 148 -57.51 6.82 -20.83
N GLU A 149 -57.04 7.92 -21.43
CA GLU A 149 -55.66 8.37 -21.24
C GLU A 149 -55.42 8.92 -19.82
N ILE A 150 -56.43 9.55 -19.21
CA ILE A 150 -56.33 10.02 -17.83
C ILE A 150 -56.38 8.86 -16.83
N GLU A 151 -57.21 7.85 -17.08
CA GLU A 151 -57.25 6.63 -16.27
C GLU A 151 -55.94 5.84 -16.33
N LEU A 152 -55.28 5.81 -17.49
CA LEU A 152 -53.94 5.22 -17.62
C LEU A 152 -52.94 5.94 -16.71
N VAL A 153 -52.93 7.27 -16.71
CA VAL A 153 -52.05 8.06 -15.82
C VAL A 153 -52.41 7.83 -14.36
N ARG A 154 -53.71 7.71 -14.03
CA ARG A 154 -54.17 7.39 -12.67
C ARG A 154 -53.64 6.03 -12.20
N SER A 155 -53.68 5.00 -13.07
CA SER A 155 -53.13 3.67 -12.74
C SER A 155 -51.59 3.67 -12.58
N MET A 156 -50.89 4.53 -13.32
CA MET A 156 -49.42 4.67 -13.20
C MET A 156 -48.99 5.38 -11.92
N VAL A 157 -49.87 6.20 -11.34
CA VAL A 157 -49.65 6.92 -10.07
C VAL A 157 -50.10 6.06 -8.89
N GLN A 158 -51.12 5.22 -9.06
CA GLN A 158 -51.50 4.17 -8.11
C GLN A 158 -50.60 2.94 -8.27
N ILE A 159 -49.29 3.08 -8.02
CA ILE A 159 -48.46 1.90 -7.78
C ILE A 159 -48.86 1.39 -6.38
N PRO A 160 -49.34 0.14 -6.24
CA PRO A 160 -49.64 -0.41 -4.93
C PRO A 160 -48.35 -0.41 -4.11
N ASP A 161 -48.44 -0.05 -2.84
CA ASP A 161 -47.35 -0.14 -1.88
C ASP A 161 -46.56 -1.43 -2.13
N SER A 162 -45.24 -1.29 -2.30
CA SER A 162 -44.33 -2.39 -2.57
C SER A 162 -44.25 -3.43 -1.43
N ASP A 163 -45.10 -3.30 -0.41
CA ASP A 163 -45.22 -4.21 0.72
C ASP A 163 -46.19 -5.39 0.46
N GLN A 164 -46.87 -5.44 -0.69
CA GLN A 164 -47.74 -6.58 -1.05
C GLN A 164 -47.14 -7.62 -2.00
N VAL A 165 -45.87 -7.48 -2.42
CA VAL A 165 -45.17 -8.61 -3.07
C VAL A 165 -44.62 -9.52 -1.98
N LYS A 166 -45.51 -10.25 -1.29
CA LYS A 166 -45.13 -11.50 -0.64
C LYS A 166 -44.56 -12.40 -1.73
N ALA A 167 -43.26 -12.66 -1.66
CA ALA A 167 -42.61 -13.65 -2.49
C ALA A 167 -43.44 -14.97 -2.43
N PRO A 168 -43.82 -15.56 -3.58
CA PRO A 168 -44.31 -16.92 -3.56
C PRO A 168 -43.16 -17.83 -3.16
N PHE A 169 -43.51 -18.82 -2.32
CA PHE A 169 -42.68 -19.86 -1.73
C PHE A 169 -41.60 -20.43 -2.66
#